data_AF-A0A2V5Q0G2-F1
#
_entry.id   AF-A0A2V5Q0G2-F1
#
_cell.length_a   1.000
_cell.length_b   1.000
_cell.length_c   1.000
_cell.angle_alpha   90.00
_cell.angle_beta   90.00
_cell.angle_gamma   90.00
#
_symmetry.space_group_name_H-M   'P 1'
#
loop_
_entity.id
_entity.type
_entity.pdbx_description
1 polymer ?
#
loop_
_entity_poly.entity_id
_entity_poly.type
_entity_poly.pdbx_seq_one_letter_code
_entity_poly.pdbx_strand_id
1 'polypeptide(L)'
;MESSDSEERDQTDTPPVPQEEEPTPEAGENVESAQSDEWWRASEPAPDWNQPSTDATETEVVPTKEPSTADVYFCGHTSLFPLSRALRAIANERLTGVLRAFWEQEPIELLARDGEIVFVTTRDPDLYCPETPLILADTDVVAVDRARNQQRETGTPFLLILARQESIARQPALELMHHYGQKLFSELWTAPRVWVMFEKNADLLSDVADIEGEPNVRDWALETLRLVENPEQPASFDPTSIPAYTKEGFERVQRLKLTSDEAQFASQFNGARSVQQIAKNLRLDLKSARQLLFRFLALEIVECWPASTSAEPEQPSFFQRLRGSGRRDR
;
A
#
# COMPACT_ATOMS: atom_id res chain seq x y z
N MET A 1 -51.51 -13.38 -41.90
CA MET A 1 -52.32 -12.86 -40.78
C MET A 1 -51.37 -12.00 -39.97
N GLU A 2 -51.11 -10.79 -40.47
CA GLU A 2 -51.82 -9.53 -40.10
C GLU A 2 -51.28 -9.04 -38.75
N SER A 3 -50.42 -8.02 -38.68
CA SER A 3 -50.56 -6.58 -38.98
C SER A 3 -51.18 -5.76 -37.84
N SER A 4 -50.57 -4.58 -37.66
CA SER A 4 -51.08 -3.34 -37.06
C SER A 4 -50.78 -3.12 -35.56
N ASP A 5 -49.90 -2.18 -35.21
CA ASP A 5 -50.03 -0.70 -35.23
C ASP A 5 -51.02 -0.17 -34.20
N SER A 6 -50.54 0.72 -33.31
CA SER A 6 -51.25 1.88 -32.77
C SER A 6 -50.29 2.78 -31.99
N GLU A 7 -49.99 3.93 -32.59
CA GLU A 7 -49.33 5.12 -32.01
C GLU A 7 -50.31 5.97 -31.14
N GLU A 8 -49.73 7.06 -30.59
CA GLU A 8 -50.32 8.30 -30.01
C GLU A 8 -50.61 8.30 -28.49
N ARG A 9 -49.83 9.01 -27.64
CA ARG A 9 -49.62 10.47 -27.43
C ARG A 9 -50.76 11.19 -26.70
N ASP A 10 -50.45 11.71 -25.50
CA ASP A 10 -50.63 13.12 -25.04
C ASP A 10 -50.03 13.24 -23.62
N GLN A 11 -49.05 14.12 -23.31
CA GLN A 11 -49.17 15.56 -22.95
C GLN A 11 -50.26 15.79 -21.89
N THR A 12 -50.11 16.41 -20.72
CA THR A 12 -49.25 17.43 -20.08
C THR A 12 -49.32 17.16 -18.55
N ASP A 13 -48.40 17.56 -17.67
CA ASP A 13 -48.39 18.89 -17.04
C ASP A 13 -47.20 19.00 -16.09
N THR A 14 -46.44 20.08 -16.21
CA THR A 14 -45.36 20.48 -15.31
C THR A 14 -45.88 21.63 -14.44
N PRO A 15 -45.73 21.58 -13.11
CA PRO A 15 -45.83 22.78 -12.28
C PRO A 15 -44.42 23.30 -11.86
N PRO A 16 -44.31 24.59 -11.51
CA PRO A 16 -43.14 25.41 -11.79
C PRO A 16 -42.04 25.33 -10.73
N VAL A 17 -40.81 25.54 -11.20
CA VAL A 17 -39.63 25.89 -10.41
C VAL A 17 -39.82 27.29 -9.80
N PRO A 18 -39.68 27.48 -8.48
CA PRO A 18 -39.44 28.80 -7.91
C PRO A 18 -37.96 29.13 -8.11
N GLN A 19 -37.69 30.14 -8.95
CA GLN A 19 -36.42 30.85 -8.94
C GLN A 19 -36.33 31.65 -7.63
N GLU A 20 -35.36 31.33 -6.79
CA GLU A 20 -34.90 32.25 -5.74
C GLU A 20 -33.58 32.87 -6.19
N GLU A 21 -33.48 34.16 -5.91
CA GLU A 21 -32.62 35.17 -6.51
C GLU A 21 -31.14 34.99 -6.15
N GLU A 22 -30.26 35.15 -7.14
CA GLU A 22 -28.86 35.48 -6.90
C GLU A 22 -28.77 36.92 -6.35
N PRO A 23 -28.14 37.15 -5.18
CA PRO A 23 -27.77 38.49 -4.79
C PRO A 23 -26.53 38.93 -5.57
N THR A 24 -26.72 39.93 -6.42
CA THR A 24 -25.66 40.71 -7.04
C THR A 24 -24.86 41.42 -5.93
N PRO A 25 -23.52 41.31 -5.87
CA PRO A 25 -22.74 42.11 -4.94
C PRO A 25 -22.59 43.54 -5.48
N GLU A 26 -23.10 44.51 -4.73
CA GLU A 26 -22.80 45.93 -4.96
C GLU A 26 -21.30 46.19 -4.73
N ALA A 27 -20.71 46.85 -5.72
CA ALA A 27 -19.38 47.41 -5.65
C ALA A 27 -19.35 48.60 -4.69
N GLY A 28 -18.53 48.49 -3.64
CA GLY A 28 -18.03 49.60 -2.86
C GLY A 28 -16.50 49.59 -2.91
N GLU A 29 -15.93 50.39 -3.81
CA GLU A 29 -14.52 50.79 -3.75
C GLU A 29 -14.28 51.61 -2.48
N ASN A 30 -13.32 51.21 -1.63
CA ASN A 30 -12.13 52.02 -1.32
C ASN A 30 -11.19 51.29 -0.35
N VAL A 31 -10.04 50.88 -0.91
CA VAL A 31 -8.67 50.98 -0.36
C VAL A 31 -8.48 50.81 1.16
N GLU A 32 -7.90 49.67 1.53
CA GLU A 32 -6.80 49.61 2.51
C GLU A 32 -5.90 48.42 2.18
N SER A 33 -4.98 48.65 1.24
CA SER A 33 -3.85 47.77 0.94
C SER A 33 -2.69 48.13 1.87
N ALA A 34 -2.48 47.35 2.92
CA ALA A 34 -1.25 47.39 3.70
C ALA A 34 -0.92 46.03 4.34
N GLN A 35 0.04 45.35 3.70
CA GLN A 35 1.14 44.63 4.32
C GLN A 35 0.84 43.32 5.08
N SER A 36 0.88 42.21 4.35
CA SER A 36 1.34 40.93 4.90
C SER A 36 1.99 40.06 3.81
N ASP A 37 3.02 40.59 3.14
CA ASP A 37 3.88 39.88 2.17
C ASP A 37 5.37 40.02 2.57
N GLU A 38 5.70 39.76 3.84
CA GLU A 38 7.07 39.91 4.37
C GLU A 38 7.54 38.74 5.26
N TRP A 39 6.97 37.53 5.15
CA TRP A 39 7.43 36.39 5.98
C TRP A 39 8.55 35.54 5.34
N TRP A 40 8.88 35.68 4.05
CA TRP A 40 9.91 34.82 3.41
C TRP A 40 10.93 35.56 2.54
N ARG A 41 11.41 36.74 2.97
CA ARG A 41 12.64 37.29 2.37
C ARG A 41 13.85 36.45 2.77
N ALA A 42 14.49 35.85 1.76
CA ALA A 42 15.78 35.19 1.86
C ALA A 42 16.84 36.21 2.31
N SER A 43 17.54 35.91 3.41
CA SER A 43 18.72 36.67 3.82
C SER A 43 19.90 36.30 2.92
N GLU A 44 20.46 37.30 2.23
CA GLU A 44 21.77 37.22 1.57
C GLU A 44 22.92 37.09 2.60
N PRO A 45 24.09 36.58 2.19
CA PRO A 45 24.98 35.81 3.06
C PRO A 45 25.90 36.72 3.89
N ALA A 46 26.16 36.32 5.14
CA ALA A 46 27.26 36.87 5.95
C ALA A 46 28.56 36.09 5.68
N PRO A 47 29.72 36.76 5.57
CA PRO A 47 30.98 36.13 5.20
C PRO A 47 31.80 35.63 6.39
N ASP A 48 32.66 34.67 6.06
CA ASP A 48 34.00 34.41 6.62
C ASP A 48 34.14 33.78 8.00
N TRP A 49 34.31 32.45 8.01
CA TRP A 49 35.10 31.74 9.01
C TRP A 49 35.99 30.69 8.31
N ASN A 50 37.26 31.08 8.11
CA ASN A 50 38.49 30.29 8.11
C ASN A 50 38.68 29.15 7.08
N GLN A 51 39.43 29.47 6.02
CA GLN A 51 40.23 28.51 5.26
C GLN A 51 41.36 27.91 6.12
N PRO A 52 41.64 26.59 6.02
CA PRO A 52 42.97 26.05 6.20
C PRO A 52 43.69 25.95 4.85
N SER A 53 44.95 26.37 4.88
CA SER A 53 45.90 26.49 3.79
C SER A 53 46.16 25.18 3.03
N THR A 54 46.28 25.30 1.71
CA THR A 54 46.83 24.29 0.80
C THR A 54 48.35 24.22 0.95
N ASP A 55 48.88 23.06 1.31
CA ASP A 55 49.97 22.39 0.58
C ASP A 55 50.44 21.14 1.34
N ALA A 56 50.31 19.95 0.71
CA ALA A 56 51.42 19.05 0.40
C ALA A 56 50.93 17.64 0.00
N THR A 57 51.22 17.31 -1.26
CA THR A 57 51.61 15.99 -1.81
C THR A 57 50.55 14.89 -2.01
N GLU A 58 50.23 14.71 -3.29
CA GLU A 58 49.89 13.48 -4.02
C GLU A 58 49.93 12.16 -3.23
N THR A 59 48.74 11.61 -3.02
CA THR A 59 48.51 10.19 -3.33
C THR A 59 47.25 10.15 -4.20
N GLU A 60 47.44 9.81 -5.47
CA GLU A 60 46.37 9.55 -6.43
C GLU A 60 45.58 8.32 -5.97
N VAL A 61 44.66 8.53 -5.04
CA VAL A 61 43.60 7.58 -4.73
C VAL A 61 42.60 7.76 -5.86
N VAL A 62 42.70 6.89 -6.86
CA VAL A 62 41.62 6.65 -7.82
C VAL A 62 40.33 6.62 -7.00
N PRO A 63 39.36 7.51 -7.24
CA PRO A 63 38.09 7.40 -6.57
C PRO A 63 37.53 6.06 -7.00
N THR A 64 37.52 5.10 -6.09
CA THR A 64 36.69 3.90 -6.19
C THR A 64 35.34 4.41 -6.64
N LYS A 65 34.91 4.01 -7.84
CA LYS A 65 33.60 4.35 -8.40
C LYS A 65 32.57 4.16 -7.29
N GLU A 66 32.17 5.26 -6.66
CA GLU A 66 30.89 5.31 -6.00
C GLU A 66 29.90 4.83 -7.06
N PRO A 67 29.04 3.84 -6.77
CA PRO A 67 27.99 3.50 -7.72
C PRO A 67 27.29 4.81 -8.02
N SER A 68 27.36 5.26 -9.29
CA SER A 68 26.77 6.52 -9.71
C SER A 68 25.41 6.58 -9.06
N THR A 69 25.13 7.62 -8.27
CA THR A 69 23.85 7.81 -7.60
C THR A 69 22.76 7.37 -8.57
N ALA A 70 22.21 6.17 -8.35
CA ALA A 70 21.18 5.65 -9.21
C ALA A 70 20.08 6.71 -9.24
N ASP A 71 19.33 6.82 -10.33
CA ASP A 71 18.22 7.77 -10.43
C ASP A 71 17.11 7.34 -9.45
N VAL A 72 17.35 7.58 -8.16
CA VAL A 72 16.49 7.20 -7.05
C VAL A 72 15.30 8.12 -7.09
N TYR A 73 14.13 7.54 -7.37
CA TYR A 73 12.89 8.29 -7.51
C TYR A 73 12.23 8.56 -6.16
N PHE A 74 12.21 7.56 -5.28
CA PHE A 74 11.79 7.72 -3.89
C PHE A 74 12.52 6.74 -2.98
N CYS A 75 12.64 7.08 -1.69
CA CYS A 75 13.10 6.19 -0.65
C CYS A 75 12.49 6.54 0.71
N GLY A 76 12.47 5.61 1.65
CA GLY A 76 11.96 5.85 3.00
C GLY A 76 11.72 4.57 3.80
N HIS A 77 11.53 4.71 5.12
CA HIS A 77 11.06 3.61 5.95
C HIS A 77 9.55 3.38 5.77
N THR A 78 9.11 2.13 5.79
CA THR A 78 7.68 1.76 5.68
C THR A 78 6.80 2.31 6.80
N SER A 79 7.39 2.74 7.93
CA SER A 79 6.69 3.45 9.00
C SER A 79 6.26 4.88 8.63
N LEU A 80 6.93 5.52 7.67
CA LEU A 80 6.64 6.87 7.19
C LEU A 80 6.09 6.86 5.76
N PHE A 81 6.54 5.90 4.95
CA PHE A 81 6.16 5.71 3.56
C PHE A 81 5.67 4.27 3.35
N PRO A 82 4.37 4.00 3.60
CA PRO A 82 3.83 2.64 3.57
C PRO A 82 4.09 1.92 2.24
N LEU A 83 4.30 0.60 2.30
CA LEU A 83 4.58 -0.22 1.13
C LEU A 83 3.48 -0.14 0.07
N SER A 84 2.21 -0.08 0.48
CA SER A 84 1.08 0.13 -0.44
C SER A 84 1.16 1.47 -1.17
N ARG A 85 1.69 2.53 -0.54
CA ARG A 85 1.93 3.81 -1.19
C ARG A 85 3.06 3.74 -2.21
N ALA A 86 4.14 3.02 -1.89
CA ALA A 86 5.24 2.76 -2.83
C ALA A 86 4.73 2.06 -4.10
N LEU A 87 3.94 0.99 -3.95
CA LEU A 87 3.36 0.24 -5.08
C LEU A 87 2.39 1.11 -5.91
N ARG A 88 1.56 1.94 -5.26
CA ARG A 88 0.71 2.88 -5.98
C ARG A 88 1.50 3.93 -6.75
N ALA A 89 2.61 4.42 -6.19
CA ALA A 89 3.46 5.38 -6.90
C ALA A 89 4.06 4.75 -8.17
N ILE A 90 4.50 3.50 -8.11
CA ILE A 90 4.98 2.75 -9.27
C ILE A 90 3.89 2.66 -10.35
N ALA A 91 2.69 2.24 -9.98
CA ALA A 91 1.59 2.04 -10.92
C ALA A 91 1.07 3.35 -11.52
N ASN A 92 0.80 4.36 -10.69
CA ASN A 92 0.19 5.61 -11.12
C ASN A 92 1.14 6.45 -11.99
N GLU A 93 2.43 6.46 -11.64
CA GLU A 93 3.46 7.22 -12.37
C GLU A 93 4.11 6.40 -13.51
N ARG A 94 3.60 5.18 -13.76
CA ARG A 94 4.08 4.26 -14.81
C ARG A 94 5.59 4.04 -14.77
N LEU A 95 6.12 3.81 -13.56
CA LEU A 95 7.55 3.74 -13.36
C LEU A 95 8.16 2.46 -13.95
N THR A 96 9.40 2.61 -14.43
CA THR A 96 10.23 1.53 -14.95
C THR A 96 11.54 1.49 -14.15
N GLY A 97 11.82 0.39 -13.48
CA GLY A 97 12.96 0.28 -12.58
C GLY A 97 12.82 -0.82 -11.53
N VAL A 98 13.52 -0.67 -10.42
CA VAL A 98 13.59 -1.67 -9.35
C VAL A 98 13.25 -1.03 -8.00
N LEU A 99 12.26 -1.59 -7.30
CA LEU A 99 12.01 -1.32 -5.89
C LEU A 99 12.84 -2.29 -5.05
N ARG A 100 13.79 -1.77 -4.28
CA ARG A 100 14.58 -2.52 -3.32
C ARG A 100 14.04 -2.33 -1.92
N ALA A 101 13.81 -3.43 -1.22
CA ALA A 101 13.37 -3.45 0.17
C ALA A 101 14.46 -4.09 1.04
N PHE A 102 15.03 -3.28 1.93
CA PHE A 102 16.06 -3.68 2.89
C PHE A 102 15.39 -3.95 4.24
N TRP A 103 15.62 -5.15 4.77
CA TRP A 103 15.00 -5.67 5.98
C TRP A 103 16.02 -6.54 6.74
N GLU A 104 15.56 -7.42 7.64
CA GLU A 104 16.46 -8.23 8.49
C GLU A 104 17.17 -9.36 7.74
N GLN A 105 16.79 -9.63 6.49
CA GLN A 105 17.39 -10.67 5.64
C GLN A 105 17.93 -10.07 4.32
N GLU A 106 18.23 -10.93 3.33
CA GLU A 106 18.68 -10.49 2.01
C GLU A 106 17.62 -9.57 1.37
N PRO A 107 18.02 -8.44 0.75
CA PRO A 107 17.09 -7.50 0.15
C PRO A 107 16.16 -8.17 -0.86
N ILE A 108 14.91 -7.70 -0.86
CA ILE A 108 13.91 -8.10 -1.83
C ILE A 108 13.87 -7.05 -2.93
N GLU A 109 13.95 -7.48 -4.18
CA GLU A 109 13.92 -6.63 -5.37
C GLU A 109 12.63 -6.90 -6.15
N LEU A 110 11.80 -5.87 -6.35
CA LEU A 110 10.62 -5.91 -7.22
C LEU A 110 10.94 -5.14 -8.49
N LEU A 111 10.88 -5.82 -9.63
CA LEU A 111 11.12 -5.23 -10.94
C LEU A 111 9.78 -4.74 -11.50
N ALA A 112 9.74 -3.48 -11.93
CA ALA A 112 8.58 -2.85 -12.51
C ALA A 112 8.89 -2.27 -13.88
N ARG A 113 7.94 -2.35 -14.80
CA ARG A 113 8.04 -1.81 -16.16
C ARG A 113 6.72 -1.15 -16.53
N ASP A 114 6.79 0.12 -16.90
CA ASP A 114 5.61 0.93 -17.27
C ASP A 114 4.48 0.90 -16.20
N GLY A 115 4.85 0.79 -14.92
CA GLY A 115 3.93 0.68 -13.80
C GLY A 115 3.38 -0.72 -13.53
N GLU A 116 3.74 -1.72 -14.35
CA GLU A 116 3.38 -3.13 -14.15
C GLU A 116 4.45 -3.85 -13.34
N ILE A 117 4.05 -4.86 -12.54
CA ILE A 117 5.00 -5.67 -11.76
C ILE A 117 5.44 -6.86 -12.60
N VAL A 118 6.73 -6.94 -12.93
CA VAL A 118 7.27 -8.02 -13.76
C VAL A 118 7.51 -9.27 -12.90
N PHE A 119 8.36 -9.16 -11.87
CA PHE A 119 8.54 -10.20 -10.85
C PHE A 119 9.20 -9.61 -9.60
N VAL A 120 9.23 -10.43 -8.55
CA VAL A 120 9.95 -10.16 -7.31
C VAL A 120 11.03 -11.22 -7.15
N THR A 121 12.20 -10.83 -6.67
CA THR A 121 13.37 -11.70 -6.50
C THR A 121 14.18 -11.29 -5.27
N THR A 122 15.17 -12.10 -4.94
CA THR A 122 16.21 -11.81 -3.95
C THR A 122 17.47 -12.57 -4.36
N ARG A 123 18.64 -12.17 -3.86
CA ARG A 123 19.90 -12.89 -4.12
C ARG A 123 20.09 -14.10 -3.21
N ASP A 124 19.12 -14.42 -2.37
CA ASP A 124 19.11 -15.65 -1.58
C ASP A 124 18.06 -16.65 -2.12
N PRO A 125 18.47 -17.66 -2.91
CA PRO A 125 17.57 -18.68 -3.46
C PRO A 125 16.81 -19.47 -2.40
N ASP A 126 17.38 -19.65 -1.21
CA ASP A 126 16.75 -20.42 -0.14
C ASP A 126 15.62 -19.61 0.52
N LEU A 127 15.80 -18.28 0.63
CA LEU A 127 14.73 -17.34 1.00
C LEU A 127 13.66 -17.23 -0.11
N TYR A 128 14.08 -17.18 -1.38
CA TYR A 128 13.18 -17.07 -2.53
C TYR A 128 12.25 -18.29 -2.66
N CYS A 129 12.81 -19.49 -2.50
CA CYS A 129 12.11 -20.76 -2.70
C CYS A 129 12.52 -21.76 -1.61
N PRO A 130 11.96 -21.64 -0.39
CA PRO A 130 12.37 -22.46 0.76
C PRO A 130 11.97 -23.93 0.63
N GLU A 131 10.95 -24.19 -0.18
CA GLU A 131 10.45 -25.54 -0.48
C GLU A 131 10.85 -25.91 -1.91
N THR A 132 11.26 -27.16 -2.13
CA THR A 132 11.54 -27.65 -3.49
C THR A 132 10.22 -27.93 -4.22
N PRO A 133 9.90 -27.20 -5.30
CA PRO A 133 8.69 -27.43 -6.07
C PRO A 133 8.73 -28.80 -6.75
N LEU A 134 7.58 -29.46 -6.89
CA LEU A 134 7.47 -30.80 -7.48
C LEU A 134 8.05 -30.87 -8.91
N ILE A 135 7.97 -29.79 -9.69
CA ILE A 135 8.53 -29.75 -11.05
C ILE A 135 10.05 -29.92 -11.08
N LEU A 136 10.74 -29.56 -9.98
CA LEU A 136 12.19 -29.71 -9.86
C LEU A 136 12.61 -31.11 -9.42
N ALA A 137 11.66 -31.98 -9.03
CA ALA A 137 11.99 -33.32 -8.52
C ALA A 137 12.70 -34.19 -9.57
N ASP A 138 12.30 -34.06 -10.83
CA ASP A 138 12.88 -34.81 -11.96
C ASP A 138 13.95 -33.99 -12.74
N THR A 139 14.25 -32.77 -12.30
CA THR A 139 15.23 -31.89 -12.94
C THR A 139 16.65 -32.25 -12.48
N ASP A 140 17.64 -32.12 -13.37
CA ASP A 140 19.05 -32.32 -13.01
C ASP A 140 19.48 -31.39 -11.86
N VAL A 141 19.89 -31.98 -10.74
CA VAL A 141 20.32 -31.28 -9.52
C VAL A 141 21.48 -30.33 -9.81
N VAL A 142 22.41 -30.71 -10.70
CA VAL A 142 23.56 -29.85 -11.05
C VAL A 142 23.10 -28.60 -11.82
N ALA A 143 22.08 -28.73 -12.66
CA ALA A 143 21.48 -27.60 -13.36
C ALA A 143 20.74 -26.67 -12.38
N VAL A 144 19.99 -27.23 -11.43
CA VAL A 144 19.30 -26.47 -10.38
C VAL A 144 20.32 -25.70 -9.52
N ASP A 145 21.38 -26.35 -9.05
CA ASP A 145 22.40 -25.72 -8.23
C ASP A 145 23.14 -24.61 -8.99
N ARG A 146 23.43 -24.81 -10.28
CA ARG A 146 24.01 -23.77 -11.13
C ARG A 146 23.07 -22.57 -11.28
N ALA A 147 21.78 -22.82 -11.53
CA ALA A 147 20.79 -21.75 -11.67
C ALA A 147 20.62 -20.96 -10.36
N ARG A 148 20.63 -21.64 -9.21
CA ARG A 148 20.60 -20.99 -7.89
C ARG A 148 21.84 -20.14 -7.64
N ASN A 149 23.04 -20.64 -7.98
CA ASN A 149 24.27 -19.85 -7.87
C ASN A 149 24.22 -18.59 -8.76
N GLN A 150 23.69 -18.73 -9.97
CA GLN A 150 23.52 -17.59 -10.87
C GLN A 150 22.50 -16.57 -10.33
N GLN A 151 21.45 -16.99 -9.63
CA GLN A 151 20.56 -16.05 -8.92
C GLN A 151 21.29 -15.29 -7.81
N ARG A 152 22.20 -15.94 -7.06
CA ARG A 152 23.01 -15.25 -6.03
C ARG A 152 23.87 -14.14 -6.61
N GLU A 153 24.39 -14.35 -7.82
CA GLU A 153 25.26 -13.39 -8.50
C GLU A 153 24.48 -12.27 -9.21
N THR A 154 23.40 -12.63 -9.90
CA THR A 154 22.70 -11.73 -10.85
C THR A 154 21.37 -11.18 -10.32
N GLY A 155 20.77 -11.81 -9.31
CA GLY A 155 19.41 -11.54 -8.86
C GLY A 155 18.31 -12.11 -9.76
N THR A 156 18.64 -12.68 -10.93
CA THR A 156 17.62 -13.29 -11.81
C THR A 156 17.07 -14.57 -11.18
N PRO A 157 15.74 -14.73 -11.06
CA PRO A 157 15.15 -15.94 -10.48
C PRO A 157 15.64 -17.23 -11.15
N PHE A 158 16.08 -18.20 -10.35
CA PHE A 158 16.63 -19.46 -10.87
C PHE A 158 15.62 -20.25 -11.71
N LEU A 159 14.31 -20.11 -11.42
CA LEU A 159 13.23 -20.71 -12.22
C LEU A 159 13.23 -20.18 -13.66
N LEU A 160 13.46 -18.89 -13.84
CA LEU A 160 13.56 -18.27 -15.17
C LEU A 160 14.82 -18.73 -15.89
N ILE A 161 15.93 -18.88 -15.17
CA ILE A 161 17.19 -19.42 -15.71
C ILE A 161 16.98 -20.86 -16.21
N LEU A 162 16.35 -21.72 -15.41
CA LEU A 162 16.05 -23.10 -15.79
C LEU A 162 15.11 -23.18 -17.01
N ALA A 163 14.13 -22.28 -17.11
CA ALA A 163 13.25 -22.20 -18.27
C ALA A 163 14.02 -21.80 -19.55
N ARG A 164 14.93 -20.83 -19.45
CA ARG A 164 15.77 -20.39 -20.58
C ARG A 164 16.77 -21.45 -21.03
N GLN A 165 17.20 -22.31 -20.11
CA GLN A 165 18.05 -23.46 -20.39
C GLN A 165 17.24 -24.70 -20.80
N GLU A 166 15.93 -24.57 -21.01
CA GLU A 166 15.01 -25.64 -21.39
C GLU A 166 15.02 -26.84 -20.41
N SER A 167 15.48 -26.62 -19.16
CA SER A 167 15.53 -27.64 -18.11
C SER A 167 14.15 -27.87 -17.48
N ILE A 168 13.28 -26.86 -17.52
CA ILE A 168 11.86 -26.95 -17.19
C ILE A 168 11.04 -26.20 -18.23
N ALA A 169 9.76 -26.54 -18.36
CA ALA A 169 8.86 -25.84 -19.27
C ALA A 169 8.68 -24.37 -18.84
N ARG A 170 8.65 -23.46 -19.82
CA ARG A 170 8.58 -22.01 -19.59
C ARG A 170 7.34 -21.58 -18.80
N GLN A 171 6.17 -22.06 -19.17
CA GLN A 171 4.91 -21.63 -18.55
C GLN A 171 4.85 -22.00 -17.05
N PRO A 172 5.09 -23.25 -16.63
CA PRO A 172 5.19 -23.58 -15.21
C PRO A 172 6.27 -22.80 -14.45
N ALA A 173 7.40 -22.51 -15.09
CA ALA A 173 8.47 -21.73 -14.47
C ALA A 173 8.04 -20.30 -14.16
N LEU A 174 7.31 -19.65 -15.09
CA LEU A 174 6.75 -18.32 -14.89
C LEU A 174 5.69 -18.33 -13.79
N GLU A 175 4.79 -19.32 -13.77
CA GLU A 175 3.77 -19.46 -12.71
C GLU A 175 4.41 -19.61 -11.32
N LEU A 176 5.42 -20.47 -11.19
CA LEU A 176 6.17 -20.61 -9.94
C LEU A 176 6.96 -19.34 -9.60
N MET A 177 7.55 -18.67 -10.58
CA MET A 177 8.26 -17.41 -10.36
C MET A 177 7.32 -16.33 -9.81
N HIS A 178 6.13 -16.18 -10.38
CA HIS A 178 5.12 -15.25 -9.85
C HIS A 178 4.68 -15.65 -8.45
N HIS A 179 4.40 -16.94 -8.20
CA HIS A 179 3.97 -17.42 -6.89
C HIS A 179 5.02 -17.20 -5.80
N TYR A 180 6.26 -17.64 -6.01
CA TYR A 180 7.35 -17.46 -5.04
C TYR A 180 7.74 -15.99 -4.88
N GLY A 181 7.68 -15.19 -5.95
CA GLY A 181 7.85 -13.74 -5.87
C GLY A 181 6.79 -13.08 -4.98
N GLN A 182 5.52 -13.47 -5.12
CA GLN A 182 4.44 -12.97 -4.25
C GLN A 182 4.61 -13.43 -2.80
N LYS A 183 4.98 -14.70 -2.57
CA LYS A 183 5.25 -15.24 -1.23
C LYS A 183 6.41 -14.48 -0.57
N LEU A 184 7.50 -14.28 -1.30
CA LEU A 184 8.65 -13.49 -0.85
C LEU A 184 8.25 -12.05 -0.49
N PHE A 185 7.52 -11.37 -1.38
CA PHE A 185 7.08 -9.99 -1.12
C PHE A 185 6.15 -9.91 0.09
N SER A 186 5.37 -10.96 0.37
CA SER A 186 4.40 -10.96 1.46
C SER A 186 5.04 -10.76 2.83
N GLU A 187 6.29 -11.20 3.01
CA GLU A 187 7.09 -11.01 4.22
C GLU A 187 7.28 -9.52 4.57
N LEU A 188 7.33 -8.65 3.55
CA LEU A 188 7.53 -7.21 3.74
C LEU A 188 6.32 -6.51 4.39
N TRP A 189 5.12 -7.11 4.34
CA TRP A 189 3.93 -6.52 4.97
C TRP A 189 3.97 -6.59 6.49
N THR A 190 4.70 -7.56 7.03
CA THR A 190 4.83 -7.79 8.48
C THR A 190 6.20 -7.38 9.02
N ALA A 191 7.20 -7.25 8.15
CA ALA A 191 8.54 -6.85 8.55
C ALA A 191 8.58 -5.43 9.16
N PRO A 192 9.17 -5.25 10.35
CA PRO A 192 9.26 -3.95 10.98
C PRO A 192 10.30 -3.06 10.27
N ARG A 193 9.97 -1.78 10.07
CA ARG A 193 10.90 -0.71 9.65
C ARG A 193 11.69 -0.97 8.36
N VAL A 194 11.12 -1.76 7.43
CA VAL A 194 11.71 -1.97 6.09
C VAL A 194 12.08 -0.62 5.47
N TRP A 195 13.32 -0.50 5.01
CA TRP A 195 13.75 0.64 4.20
C TRP A 195 13.52 0.31 2.73
N VAL A 196 12.73 1.12 2.03
CA VAL A 196 12.46 0.93 0.60
C VAL A 196 13.11 2.02 -0.21
N MET A 197 13.54 1.68 -1.42
CA MET A 197 14.11 2.60 -2.39
C MET A 197 13.73 2.17 -3.80
N PHE A 198 13.22 3.09 -4.61
CA PHE A 198 12.95 2.83 -6.03
C PHE A 198 14.01 3.50 -6.89
N GLU A 199 14.74 2.70 -7.65
CA GLU A 199 15.74 3.14 -8.62
C GLU A 199 15.15 3.04 -10.02
N LYS A 200 15.09 4.18 -10.75
CA LYS A 200 14.77 4.15 -12.17
C LYS A 200 15.94 3.56 -12.93
N ASN A 201 15.71 2.41 -13.55
CA ASN A 201 16.75 1.72 -14.28
C ASN A 201 16.12 0.84 -15.36
N ALA A 202 16.07 1.37 -16.58
CA ALA A 202 15.56 0.64 -17.75
C ALA A 202 16.52 -0.46 -18.20
N ASP A 203 17.82 -0.30 -17.97
CA ASP A 203 18.85 -1.23 -18.44
C ASP A 203 18.77 -2.57 -17.70
N LEU A 204 18.39 -2.57 -16.42
CA LEU A 204 18.16 -3.80 -15.63
C LEU A 204 17.00 -4.67 -16.16
N LEU A 205 16.19 -4.14 -17.08
CA LEU A 205 15.03 -4.84 -17.64
C LEU A 205 15.29 -5.44 -19.03
N SER A 206 16.47 -5.22 -19.63
CA SER A 206 16.80 -5.75 -20.96
C SER A 206 16.64 -7.27 -21.02
N ASP A 207 17.09 -7.93 -19.96
CA ASP A 207 17.15 -9.38 -19.87
C ASP A 207 15.81 -10.00 -19.52
N VAL A 208 14.73 -9.22 -19.34
CA VAL A 208 13.41 -9.69 -18.90
C VAL A 208 12.29 -9.10 -19.76
N ALA A 209 12.64 -8.61 -20.95
CA ALA A 209 11.69 -8.03 -21.90
C ALA A 209 10.58 -9.02 -22.31
N ASP A 210 10.88 -10.32 -22.30
CA ASP A 210 10.00 -11.41 -22.72
C ASP A 210 8.95 -11.84 -21.67
N ILE A 211 9.02 -11.29 -20.46
CA ILE A 211 8.09 -11.56 -19.36
C ILE A 211 7.00 -10.51 -19.36
N GLU A 212 5.74 -10.92 -19.24
CA GLU A 212 4.60 -10.00 -19.10
C GLU A 212 4.52 -9.44 -17.67
N GLY A 213 4.20 -8.16 -17.53
CA GLY A 213 3.97 -7.55 -16.22
C GLY A 213 2.54 -7.77 -15.74
N GLU A 214 2.31 -7.74 -14.44
CA GLU A 214 0.98 -7.67 -13.84
C GLU A 214 0.51 -6.20 -13.86
N PRO A 215 -0.49 -5.85 -14.71
CA PRO A 215 -0.95 -4.47 -14.84
C PRO A 215 -1.78 -4.01 -13.64
N ASN A 216 -2.46 -4.92 -12.94
CA ASN A 216 -3.30 -4.58 -11.81
C ASN A 216 -2.53 -4.71 -10.48
N VAL A 217 -1.64 -3.75 -10.24
CA VAL A 217 -0.82 -3.66 -9.02
C VAL A 217 -1.65 -3.66 -7.74
N ARG A 218 -2.88 -3.15 -7.78
CA ARG A 218 -3.77 -3.11 -6.61
C ARG A 218 -4.25 -4.50 -6.21
N ASP A 219 -4.72 -5.27 -7.19
CA ASP A 219 -5.11 -6.66 -6.97
C ASP A 219 -3.88 -7.50 -6.61
N TRP A 220 -2.75 -7.29 -7.29
CA TRP A 220 -1.49 -7.96 -6.96
C TRP A 220 -1.07 -7.73 -5.49
N ALA A 221 -1.15 -6.48 -5.01
CA ALA A 221 -0.86 -6.16 -3.62
C ALA A 221 -1.82 -6.91 -2.66
N LEU A 222 -3.11 -6.97 -2.99
CA LEU A 222 -4.08 -7.75 -2.21
C LEU A 222 -3.77 -9.25 -2.22
N GLU A 223 -3.34 -9.83 -3.35
CA GLU A 223 -2.92 -11.24 -3.40
C GLU A 223 -1.71 -11.51 -2.50
N THR A 224 -0.69 -10.64 -2.50
CA THR A 224 0.46 -10.80 -1.59
C THR A 224 0.03 -10.69 -0.11
N LEU A 225 -0.93 -9.83 0.21
CA LEU A 225 -1.49 -9.72 1.57
C LEU A 225 -2.32 -10.94 1.98
N ARG A 226 -2.86 -11.71 1.03
CA ARG A 226 -3.55 -12.98 1.33
C ARG A 226 -2.58 -14.09 1.72
N LEU A 227 -1.34 -14.02 1.26
CA LEU A 227 -0.27 -14.95 1.62
C LEU A 227 0.31 -14.72 3.03
N VAL A 228 0.04 -13.57 3.63
CA VAL A 228 0.48 -13.29 5.01
C VAL A 228 -0.26 -14.17 6.00
N GLU A 229 0.46 -15.12 6.56
CA GLU A 229 0.00 -16.00 7.63
C GLU A 229 0.26 -15.36 8.99
N ASN A 230 -0.79 -15.21 9.81
CA ASN A 230 -0.67 -14.70 11.19
C ASN A 230 0.09 -13.35 11.28
N PRO A 231 -0.42 -12.26 10.67
CA PRO A 231 0.29 -10.98 10.66
C PRO A 231 0.74 -10.59 12.07
N GLU A 232 2.03 -10.23 12.20
CA GLU A 232 2.62 -9.90 13.50
C GLU A 232 1.74 -8.88 14.23
N GLN A 233 1.48 -9.20 15.49
CA GLN A 233 0.59 -8.42 16.31
C GLN A 233 1.35 -7.16 16.71
N PRO A 234 0.97 -5.94 16.27
CA PRO A 234 1.31 -4.81 17.10
C PRO A 234 0.69 -5.12 18.47
N ALA A 235 1.44 -4.94 19.55
CA ALA A 235 0.98 -5.16 20.93
C ALA A 235 -0.29 -4.35 21.30
N SER A 236 -0.80 -3.55 20.35
CA SER A 236 -1.94 -2.65 20.40
C SER A 236 -3.17 -3.09 19.58
N PHE A 237 -3.29 -4.33 19.07
CA PHE A 237 -4.57 -4.74 18.46
C PHE A 237 -5.67 -4.73 19.52
N ASP A 238 -6.50 -3.71 19.48
CA ASP A 238 -7.66 -3.52 20.33
C ASP A 238 -8.92 -4.00 19.59
N PRO A 239 -9.55 -5.12 20.01
CA PRO A 239 -10.81 -5.60 19.42
C PRO A 239 -11.97 -4.60 19.53
N THR A 240 -11.85 -3.62 20.44
CA THR A 240 -12.85 -2.57 20.63
C THR A 240 -12.66 -1.40 19.67
N SER A 241 -11.54 -1.35 18.93
CA SER A 241 -11.31 -0.35 17.90
C SER A 241 -12.38 -0.38 16.80
N ILE A 242 -12.65 0.79 16.23
CA ILE A 242 -13.72 1.03 15.26
C ILE A 242 -13.09 1.30 13.90
N PRO A 243 -13.15 0.36 12.94
CA PRO A 243 -12.68 0.60 11.58
C PRO A 243 -13.61 1.56 10.82
N ALA A 244 -13.01 2.54 10.15
CA ALA A 244 -13.69 3.47 9.27
C ALA A 244 -12.92 3.60 7.94
N TYR A 245 -13.64 3.83 6.85
CA TYR A 245 -13.00 4.11 5.56
C TYR A 245 -12.25 5.43 5.61
N THR A 246 -11.03 5.43 5.08
CA THR A 246 -10.32 6.68 4.80
C THR A 246 -11.00 7.41 3.63
N LYS A 247 -10.72 8.71 3.45
CA LYS A 247 -11.27 9.53 2.36
C LYS A 247 -11.18 8.85 0.99
N GLU A 248 -10.03 8.28 0.68
CA GLU A 248 -9.79 7.58 -0.59
C GLU A 248 -10.03 6.07 -0.51
N GLY A 249 -10.08 5.52 0.71
CA GLY A 249 -10.23 4.10 0.96
C GLY A 249 -11.53 3.52 0.43
N PHE A 250 -12.63 4.27 0.55
CA PHE A 250 -13.93 3.84 0.04
C PHE A 250 -13.94 3.67 -1.49
N GLU A 251 -13.29 4.56 -2.24
CA GLU A 251 -13.16 4.39 -3.69
C GLU A 251 -12.20 3.25 -4.05
N ARG A 252 -11.11 3.10 -3.29
CA ARG A 252 -10.11 2.07 -3.53
C ARG A 252 -10.70 0.67 -3.35
N VAL A 253 -11.46 0.44 -2.29
CA VAL A 253 -12.03 -0.89 -1.99
C VAL A 253 -12.99 -1.37 -3.07
N GLN A 254 -13.68 -0.45 -3.75
CA GLN A 254 -14.61 -0.78 -4.85
C GLN A 254 -13.90 -1.25 -6.11
N ARG A 255 -12.61 -0.93 -6.27
CA ARG A 255 -11.80 -1.28 -7.45
C ARG A 255 -10.99 -2.56 -7.26
N LEU A 256 -11.08 -3.19 -6.09
CA LEU A 256 -10.36 -4.43 -5.76
C LEU A 256 -11.21 -5.66 -6.08
N LYS A 257 -10.54 -6.74 -6.52
CA LYS A 257 -11.14 -8.08 -6.63
C LYS A 257 -11.22 -8.75 -5.26
N LEU A 258 -12.20 -8.34 -4.46
CA LEU A 258 -12.44 -8.92 -3.14
C LEU A 258 -13.05 -10.32 -3.23
N THR A 259 -12.67 -11.20 -2.30
CA THR A 259 -13.44 -12.42 -2.06
C THR A 259 -14.78 -12.10 -1.40
N SER A 260 -15.70 -13.08 -1.38
CA SER A 260 -16.99 -12.91 -0.67
C SER A 260 -16.81 -12.50 0.78
N ASP A 261 -15.86 -13.13 1.50
CA ASP A 261 -15.61 -12.86 2.91
C ASP A 261 -15.01 -11.47 3.12
N GLU A 262 -14.10 -11.05 2.25
CA GLU A 262 -13.51 -9.71 2.27
C GLU A 262 -14.56 -8.63 2.02
N ALA A 263 -15.43 -8.82 1.01
CA ALA A 263 -16.51 -7.89 0.69
C ALA A 263 -17.55 -7.81 1.82
N GLN A 264 -17.93 -8.95 2.42
CA GLN A 264 -18.83 -8.98 3.57
C GLN A 264 -18.22 -8.27 4.78
N PHE A 265 -16.95 -8.50 5.08
CA PHE A 265 -16.24 -7.81 6.15
C PHE A 265 -16.19 -6.30 5.92
N ALA A 266 -15.79 -5.87 4.72
CA ALA A 266 -15.73 -4.47 4.33
C ALA A 266 -17.08 -3.76 4.39
N SER A 267 -18.19 -4.47 4.10
CA SER A 267 -19.55 -3.91 4.17
C SER A 267 -19.99 -3.52 5.59
N GLN A 268 -19.33 -4.06 6.63
CA GLN A 268 -19.67 -3.76 8.01
C GLN A 268 -19.05 -2.47 8.54
N PHE A 269 -18.06 -1.91 7.83
CA PHE A 269 -17.38 -0.67 8.21
C PHE A 269 -18.32 0.53 8.06
N ASN A 270 -18.77 1.06 9.19
CA ASN A 270 -19.68 2.19 9.26
C ASN A 270 -19.23 3.29 10.24
N GLY A 271 -17.99 3.19 10.75
CA GLY A 271 -17.46 4.15 11.72
C GLY A 271 -18.09 4.10 13.12
N ALA A 272 -18.91 3.08 13.43
CA ALA A 272 -19.54 2.92 14.75
C ALA A 272 -19.33 1.53 15.36
N ARG A 273 -19.22 0.48 14.54
CA ARG A 273 -19.05 -0.89 15.03
C ARG A 273 -17.60 -1.21 15.33
N SER A 274 -17.34 -1.81 16.48
CA SER A 274 -16.01 -2.32 16.78
C SER A 274 -15.68 -3.58 15.98
N VAL A 275 -14.39 -3.88 15.83
CA VAL A 275 -13.94 -5.13 15.17
C VAL A 275 -14.57 -6.36 15.82
N GLN A 276 -14.71 -6.38 17.15
CA GLN A 276 -15.38 -7.45 17.88
C GLN A 276 -16.86 -7.59 17.51
N GLN A 277 -17.58 -6.48 17.35
CA GLN A 277 -18.99 -6.50 16.93
C GLN A 277 -19.12 -6.99 15.49
N ILE A 278 -18.22 -6.56 14.60
CA ILE A 278 -18.18 -7.02 13.20
C ILE A 278 -17.93 -8.53 13.15
N ALA A 279 -16.94 -9.03 13.89
CA ALA A 279 -16.63 -10.45 13.98
C ALA A 279 -17.84 -11.26 14.45
N LYS A 280 -18.53 -10.78 15.50
CA LYS A 280 -19.76 -11.40 16.01
C LYS A 280 -20.88 -11.45 14.97
N ASN A 281 -21.09 -10.35 14.23
CA ASN A 281 -22.14 -10.27 13.20
C ASN A 281 -21.89 -11.26 12.07
N LEU A 282 -20.64 -11.40 11.64
CA LEU A 282 -20.23 -12.29 10.55
C LEU A 282 -19.90 -13.71 11.01
N ARG A 283 -20.03 -14.00 12.32
CA ARG A 283 -19.69 -15.29 12.93
C ARG A 283 -18.23 -15.71 12.67
N LEU A 284 -17.34 -14.74 12.58
CA LEU A 284 -15.90 -14.94 12.46
C LEU A 284 -15.28 -15.00 13.86
N ASP A 285 -14.25 -15.83 14.02
CA ASP A 285 -13.37 -15.70 15.17
C ASP A 285 -12.52 -14.43 15.06
N LEU A 286 -12.00 -13.94 16.20
CA LEU A 286 -11.22 -12.70 16.24
C LEU A 286 -9.90 -12.79 15.48
N LYS A 287 -9.32 -13.98 15.30
CA LYS A 287 -8.08 -14.16 14.53
C LYS A 287 -8.37 -13.95 13.04
N SER A 288 -9.45 -14.54 12.52
CA SER A 288 -9.92 -14.34 11.15
C SER A 288 -10.31 -12.89 10.87
N ALA A 289 -11.08 -12.26 11.77
CA ALA A 289 -11.45 -10.84 11.64
C ALA A 289 -10.22 -9.91 11.63
N ARG A 290 -9.21 -10.22 12.45
CA ARG A 290 -7.93 -9.49 12.47
C ARG A 290 -7.17 -9.64 11.17
N GLN A 291 -7.09 -10.85 10.62
CA GLN A 291 -6.40 -11.09 9.36
C GLN A 291 -7.07 -10.33 8.22
N LEU A 292 -8.41 -10.32 8.15
CA LEU A 292 -9.14 -9.51 7.17
C LEU A 292 -8.87 -8.01 7.36
N LEU A 293 -8.96 -7.51 8.60
CA LEU A 293 -8.71 -6.10 8.89
C LEU A 293 -7.29 -5.66 8.51
N PHE A 294 -6.29 -6.51 8.78
CA PHE A 294 -4.89 -6.26 8.43
C PHE A 294 -4.72 -5.93 6.95
N ARG A 295 -5.39 -6.67 6.05
CA ARG A 295 -5.32 -6.41 4.59
C ARG A 295 -5.80 -5.00 4.25
N PHE A 296 -6.93 -4.58 4.82
CA PHE A 296 -7.49 -3.25 4.57
C PHE A 296 -6.64 -2.13 5.19
N LEU A 297 -6.03 -2.36 6.36
CA LEU A 297 -5.10 -1.41 6.99
C LEU A 297 -3.82 -1.25 6.16
N ALA A 298 -3.20 -2.36 5.74
CA ALA A 298 -1.98 -2.35 4.95
C ALA A 298 -2.15 -1.62 3.60
N LEU A 299 -3.34 -1.73 2.99
CA LEU A 299 -3.70 -1.01 1.76
C LEU A 299 -4.12 0.45 1.99
N GLU A 300 -4.10 0.94 3.24
CA GLU A 300 -4.58 2.27 3.64
C GLU A 300 -6.04 2.53 3.20
N ILE A 301 -6.88 1.49 3.22
CA ILE A 301 -8.32 1.55 2.90
C ILE A 301 -9.12 1.96 4.12
N VAL A 302 -8.75 1.43 5.28
CA VAL A 302 -9.38 1.75 6.55
C VAL A 302 -8.36 2.28 7.54
N GLU A 303 -8.86 3.01 8.51
CA GLU A 303 -8.16 3.39 9.73
C GLU A 303 -8.97 2.94 10.94
N CYS A 304 -8.29 2.65 12.05
CA CYS A 304 -8.94 2.21 13.28
C CYS A 304 -8.93 3.33 14.32
N TRP A 305 -10.11 3.73 14.75
CA TRP A 305 -10.30 4.66 15.84
C TRP A 305 -10.38 3.90 17.17
N PRO A 306 -9.86 4.44 18.29
CA PRO A 306 -10.10 3.85 19.59
C PRO A 306 -11.60 3.82 19.87
N ALA A 307 -12.06 2.86 20.68
CA ALA A 307 -13.44 2.90 21.15
C ALA A 307 -13.66 4.25 21.85
N SER A 308 -14.52 5.09 21.28
CA SER A 308 -14.85 6.38 21.86
C SER A 308 -15.22 6.16 23.33
N THR A 309 -14.55 6.84 24.26
CA THR A 309 -14.92 6.87 25.69
C THR A 309 -16.26 7.56 25.93
N SER A 310 -17.07 7.75 24.89
CA SER A 310 -18.46 8.21 24.86
C SER A 310 -19.42 7.14 25.40
N ALA A 311 -19.07 6.53 26.51
CA ALA A 311 -20.01 6.18 27.55
C ALA A 311 -19.42 6.77 28.83
N GLU A 312 -19.47 8.10 28.95
CA GLU A 312 -19.59 8.66 30.29
C GLU A 312 -20.79 7.92 30.89
N PRO A 313 -20.62 7.10 31.96
CA PRO A 313 -21.79 6.66 32.67
C PRO A 313 -22.48 7.95 33.09
N GLU A 314 -23.77 8.11 32.75
CA GLU A 314 -24.57 9.14 33.39
C GLU A 314 -24.32 9.02 34.89
N GLN A 315 -23.48 9.90 35.44
CA GLN A 315 -23.31 9.96 36.86
C GLN A 315 -24.72 10.27 37.36
N PRO A 316 -25.31 9.43 38.22
CA PRO A 316 -26.64 9.72 38.73
C PRO A 316 -26.55 11.09 39.38
N SER A 317 -27.24 12.04 38.74
CA SER A 317 -27.30 13.43 39.15
C SER A 317 -27.42 13.50 40.66
N PHE A 318 -26.52 14.25 41.30
CA PHE A 318 -26.51 14.50 42.74
C PHE A 318 -27.89 14.93 43.28
N PHE A 319 -28.75 15.47 42.41
CA PHE A 319 -30.13 15.85 42.74
C PHE A 319 -31.12 14.68 42.88
N GLN A 320 -30.85 13.48 42.33
CA GLN A 320 -31.69 12.30 42.58
C GLN A 320 -31.46 11.70 43.98
N ARG A 321 -30.28 11.91 44.60
CA ARG A 321 -30.02 11.48 45.99
C ARG A 321 -30.62 12.40 47.05
N LEU A 322 -30.99 13.64 46.71
CA LEU A 322 -31.58 14.60 47.65
C LEU A 322 -33.12 14.61 47.69
N ARG A 323 -33.81 13.93 46.77
CA ARG A 323 -35.29 13.80 46.80
C ARG A 323 -35.82 12.61 47.63
N GLY A 324 -34.94 11.75 48.15
CA GLY A 324 -35.32 10.54 48.90
C GLY A 324 -35.40 10.71 50.43
N SER A 325 -34.97 11.84 50.99
CA SER A 325 -34.97 12.06 52.45
C SER A 325 -35.75 13.32 52.80
N GLY A 326 -37.08 13.20 52.90
CA GLY A 326 -37.92 14.34 53.22
C GLY A 326 -39.41 14.04 53.30
N ARG A 327 -39.82 12.98 54.01
CA ARG A 327 -41.18 12.88 54.57
C ARG A 327 -41.31 11.74 55.59
N ARG A 328 -41.02 12.06 56.85
CA ARG A 328 -41.67 11.47 58.03
C ARG A 328 -41.67 12.53 59.11
N ASP A 329 -42.85 13.11 59.33
CA ASP A 329 -43.39 13.43 60.65
C ASP A 329 -44.80 14.02 60.49
N ARG A 330 -45.79 13.18 60.76
CA ARG A 330 -46.96 13.46 61.61
C ARG A 330 -47.85 12.25 61.72
#